data_AF-A0A1E5SQE0-F1
#
_entry.id   AF-A0A1E5SQE0-F1
#
_cell.length_a   1.000
_cell.length_b   1.000
_cell.length_c   1.000
_cell.angle_alpha   90.00
_cell.angle_beta   90.00
_cell.angle_gamma   90.00
#
_symmetry.space_group_name_H-M   'P 1'
#
loop_
_entity.id
_entity.type
_entity.pdbx_description
1 polymer ?
#
loop_
_entity_poly.entity_id
_entity_poly.type
_entity_poly.pdbx_seq_one_letter_code
_entity_poly.pdbx_strand_id
1 'polypeptide(L)'
;MISFKSFVNAIHDAIINASDSLMDKNVGLLDKYFEENTREIKDPETDEVTKKTILDPKTVILEYPSVDASGNEVTSEVHVPLITLVPLQMSQVEKAVVTADFEMEIIDGEIELNFPKKGNGLSFLRKPKKNSAKLEITITPQETSEGLKVLVEGYESILKRQIS
;
A
#
# COMPACT_ATOMS: atom_id res chain seq x y z
N MET A 1 -5.21 -14.69 32.09
CA MET A 1 -3.87 -14.42 31.53
C MET A 1 -3.91 -14.83 30.07
N ILE A 2 -3.07 -14.25 29.24
CA ILE A 2 -2.98 -14.62 27.83
C ILE A 2 -1.58 -15.15 27.57
N SER A 3 -1.48 -16.29 26.88
CA SER A 3 -0.20 -16.80 26.41
C SER A 3 0.51 -15.73 25.59
N PHE A 4 1.79 -15.49 25.90
CA PHE A 4 2.63 -14.55 25.15
C PHE A 4 2.65 -14.89 23.66
N LYS A 5 2.68 -16.18 23.33
CA LYS A 5 2.66 -16.66 21.94
C LYS A 5 1.38 -16.27 21.23
N SER A 6 0.23 -16.50 21.87
CA SER A 6 -1.07 -16.11 21.31
C SER A 6 -1.19 -14.59 21.13
N PHE A 7 -0.65 -13.81 22.07
CA PHE A 7 -0.63 -12.36 21.97
C PHE A 7 0.20 -11.86 20.78
N VAL A 8 1.42 -12.38 20.61
CA VAL A 8 2.30 -12.00 19.48
C VAL A 8 1.67 -12.39 18.14
N ASN A 9 1.12 -13.61 18.03
CA ASN A 9 0.47 -14.08 16.82
C ASN A 9 -0.75 -13.20 16.47
N ALA A 10 -1.58 -12.83 17.45
CA ALA A 10 -2.73 -11.96 17.20
C ALA A 10 -2.31 -10.57 16.69
N ILE A 11 -1.22 -10.00 17.20
CA ILE A 11 -0.68 -8.73 16.69
C ILE A 11 -0.17 -8.89 15.25
N HIS A 12 0.56 -9.98 15.00
CA HIS A 12 1.10 -10.27 13.68
C HIS A 12 -0.01 -10.41 12.63
N ASP A 13 -1.02 -11.22 12.93
CA ASP A 13 -2.18 -11.44 12.05
C ASP A 13 -2.95 -10.14 11.81
N ALA A 14 -3.14 -9.31 12.85
CA ALA A 14 -3.80 -8.02 12.70
C ALA A 14 -3.04 -7.07 11.75
N ILE A 15 -1.71 -7.08 11.80
CA ILE A 15 -0.87 -6.24 10.92
C ILE A 15 -0.88 -6.76 9.49
N ILE A 16 -0.82 -8.08 9.28
CA ILE A 16 -0.95 -8.68 7.94
C ILE A 16 -2.31 -8.32 7.34
N ASN A 17 -3.40 -8.54 8.08
CA ASN A 17 -4.75 -8.19 7.60
C ASN A 17 -4.90 -6.69 7.28
N ALA A 18 -4.28 -5.82 8.08
CA ALA A 18 -4.26 -4.38 7.80
C ALA A 18 -3.46 -4.07 6.53
N SER A 19 -2.32 -4.73 6.32
CA SER A 19 -1.51 -4.61 5.11
C SER A 19 -2.27 -5.08 3.87
N ASP A 20 -2.94 -6.23 3.94
CA ASP A 20 -3.74 -6.78 2.85
C ASP A 20 -4.89 -5.83 2.48
N SER A 21 -5.58 -5.27 3.48
CA SER A 21 -6.63 -4.28 3.24
C SER A 21 -6.11 -2.99 2.58
N LEU A 22 -4.88 -2.56 2.89
CA LEU A 22 -4.25 -1.45 2.18
C LEU A 22 -3.87 -1.85 0.74
N MET A 23 -3.41 -3.08 0.54
CA MET A 23 -3.06 -3.58 -0.78
C MET A 23 -4.29 -3.68 -1.69
N ASP A 24 -5.43 -4.17 -1.18
CA ASP A 24 -6.69 -4.19 -1.93
C ASP A 24 -7.13 -2.78 -2.35
N LYS A 25 -6.97 -1.78 -1.46
CA LYS A 25 -7.24 -0.38 -1.79
C LYS A 25 -6.29 0.16 -2.85
N ASN A 26 -5.01 -0.22 -2.79
CA ASN A 26 -4.02 0.18 -3.80
C ASN A 26 -4.35 -0.46 -5.17
N VAL A 27 -4.77 -1.73 -5.21
CA VAL A 27 -5.21 -2.39 -6.46
C VAL A 27 -6.45 -1.69 -7.03
N GLY A 28 -7.43 -1.35 -6.19
CA GLY A 28 -8.61 -0.60 -6.62
C GLY A 28 -8.32 0.82 -7.16
N LEU A 29 -7.11 1.36 -6.98
CA LEU A 29 -6.71 2.59 -7.67
C LEU A 29 -6.56 2.36 -9.17
N LEU A 30 -6.19 1.16 -9.61
CA LEU A 30 -6.05 0.84 -11.02
C LEU A 30 -7.38 1.04 -11.76
N ASP A 31 -8.50 0.63 -11.18
CA ASP A 31 -9.84 0.81 -11.77
C ASP A 31 -10.20 2.28 -12.05
N LYS A 32 -9.57 3.22 -11.31
CA LYS A 32 -9.77 4.66 -11.57
C LYS A 32 -9.07 5.11 -12.83
N TYR A 33 -7.90 4.55 -13.13
CA TYR A 33 -7.03 5.00 -14.22
C TYR A 33 -7.04 4.10 -15.44
N PHE A 34 -7.56 2.88 -15.32
CA PHE A 34 -7.64 1.91 -16.39
C PHE A 34 -9.09 1.51 -16.63
N GLU A 35 -9.37 1.10 -17.86
CA GLU A 35 -10.64 0.50 -18.28
C GLU A 35 -10.38 -0.88 -18.87
N GLU A 36 -11.25 -1.82 -18.55
CA GLU A 36 -11.13 -3.19 -19.01
C GLU A 36 -11.79 -3.35 -20.39
N ASN A 37 -11.00 -3.78 -21.37
CA ASN A 37 -11.44 -4.04 -22.72
C ASN A 37 -11.08 -5.47 -23.13
N THR A 38 -11.99 -6.14 -23.83
CA THR A 38 -11.69 -7.45 -24.43
C THR A 38 -11.24 -7.24 -25.88
N ARG A 39 -10.06 -7.71 -26.24
CA ARG A 39 -9.60 -7.74 -27.64
C ARG A 39 -9.31 -9.15 -28.09
N GLU A 40 -9.63 -9.41 -29.35
CA GLU A 40 -9.22 -10.62 -30.05
C GLU A 40 -7.77 -10.45 -30.47
N ILE A 41 -6.88 -11.19 -29.81
CA ILE A 41 -5.45 -11.21 -30.13
C ILE A 41 -5.22 -12.49 -30.93
N LYS A 42 -4.78 -12.31 -32.18
CA LYS A 42 -4.23 -13.39 -32.98
C LYS A 42 -2.85 -13.75 -32.46
N ASP A 43 -2.67 -15.01 -32.12
CA ASP A 43 -1.34 -15.54 -31.86
C ASP A 43 -0.52 -15.51 -33.17
N PRO A 44 0.65 -14.85 -33.18
CA PRO A 44 1.46 -14.73 -34.39
C PRO A 44 2.06 -16.06 -34.85
N GLU A 45 2.11 -17.10 -34.02
CA GLU A 45 2.67 -18.41 -34.36
C GLU A 45 1.61 -19.46 -34.72
N THR A 46 0.46 -19.47 -34.04
CA THR A 46 -0.58 -20.50 -34.24
C THR A 46 -1.79 -20.02 -35.05
N ASP A 47 -1.86 -18.73 -35.36
CA ASP A 47 -2.99 -18.06 -36.04
C ASP A 47 -4.34 -18.22 -35.29
N GLU A 48 -4.29 -18.72 -34.05
CA GLU A 48 -5.44 -18.87 -33.16
C GLU A 48 -5.87 -17.50 -32.61
N VAL A 49 -7.17 -17.25 -32.67
CA VAL A 49 -7.78 -16.03 -32.12
C VAL A 49 -8.15 -16.29 -30.67
N THR A 50 -7.45 -15.64 -29.74
CA THR A 50 -7.78 -15.70 -28.31
C THR A 50 -8.36 -14.36 -27.85
N LYS A 51 -9.48 -14.42 -27.12
CA LYS A 51 -10.02 -13.24 -26.44
C LYS A 51 -9.20 -13.00 -25.18
N LYS A 52 -8.51 -11.88 -25.12
CA LYS A 52 -7.73 -11.46 -23.95
C LYS A 52 -8.32 -10.19 -23.37
N THR A 53 -8.36 -10.15 -22.05
CA THR A 53 -8.63 -8.95 -21.27
C THR A 53 -7.40 -8.04 -21.33
N ILE A 54 -7.63 -6.77 -21.63
CA ILE A 54 -6.63 -5.71 -21.70
C ILE A 54 -7.10 -4.58 -20.78
N LEU A 55 -6.16 -4.00 -20.02
CA LEU A 55 -6.40 -2.77 -19.26
C LEU A 55 -5.84 -1.59 -20.04
N ASP A 56 -6.72 -0.79 -20.65
CA ASP A 56 -6.35 0.41 -21.37
C ASP A 56 -6.32 1.61 -20.41
N PRO A 57 -5.33 2.51 -20.49
CA PRO A 57 -5.29 3.70 -19.65
C PRO A 57 -6.35 4.71 -20.10
N LYS A 58 -7.16 5.20 -19.16
CA LYS A 58 -8.06 6.32 -19.38
C LYS A 58 -7.24 7.57 -19.71
N THR A 59 -7.58 8.20 -20.82
CA THR A 59 -6.79 9.29 -21.42
C THR A 59 -7.66 10.52 -21.62
N VAL A 60 -7.08 11.71 -21.42
CA VAL A 60 -7.70 13.00 -21.76
C VAL A 60 -6.88 13.71 -22.83
N ILE A 61 -7.53 14.52 -23.66
CA ILE A 61 -6.87 15.36 -24.65
C ILE A 61 -6.72 16.75 -24.05
N LEU A 62 -5.48 17.26 -24.00
CA LEU A 62 -5.17 18.62 -23.56
C LEU A 62 -4.64 19.43 -24.73
N GLU A 63 -5.09 20.67 -24.84
CA GLU A 63 -4.49 21.68 -25.72
C GLU A 63 -3.22 22.22 -25.06
N TYR A 64 -2.07 21.98 -25.70
CA TYR A 64 -0.77 22.39 -25.18
C TYR A 64 -0.14 23.48 -26.09
N PRO A 65 0.20 24.65 -25.53
CA PRO A 65 0.89 25.68 -26.29
C PRO A 65 2.37 25.33 -26.47
N SER A 66 2.87 25.45 -27.69
CA SER A 66 4.29 25.34 -28.02
C SER A 66 4.71 26.41 -29.04
N VAL A 67 6.00 26.51 -29.30
CA VAL A 67 6.55 27.45 -30.27
C VAL A 67 7.07 26.65 -31.46
N ASP A 68 6.58 26.99 -32.65
CA ASP A 68 7.05 26.35 -33.89
C ASP A 68 8.48 26.80 -34.27
N ALA A 69 9.07 26.17 -35.28
CA ALA A 69 10.41 26.52 -35.77
C ALA A 69 10.54 27.99 -36.26
N SER A 70 9.43 28.69 -36.47
CA SER A 70 9.38 30.08 -36.93
C SER A 70 9.18 31.08 -35.78
N GLY A 71 9.03 30.59 -34.54
CA GLY A 71 8.81 31.44 -33.36
C GLY A 71 7.35 31.79 -33.10
N ASN A 72 6.39 31.17 -33.79
CA ASN A 72 4.97 31.41 -33.56
C ASN A 72 4.42 30.49 -32.47
N GLU A 73 3.50 31.00 -31.66
CA GLU A 73 2.70 30.18 -30.76
C GLU A 73 1.75 29.30 -31.57
N VAL A 74 1.82 27.99 -31.34
CA VAL A 74 0.94 26.98 -31.91
C VAL A 74 0.37 26.13 -30.78
N THR A 75 -0.87 25.69 -30.94
CA THR A 75 -1.53 24.79 -29.99
C THR A 75 -1.58 23.40 -30.61
N SER A 76 -1.07 22.40 -29.88
CA SER A 76 -1.14 21.00 -30.27
C SER A 76 -2.03 20.20 -29.31
N GLU A 77 -2.69 19.18 -29.82
CA GLU A 77 -3.43 18.22 -29.00
C GLU A 77 -2.45 17.20 -28.41
N VAL A 78 -2.53 17.00 -27.10
CA VAL A 78 -1.70 16.07 -26.35
C VAL A 78 -2.59 15.05 -25.66
N HIS A 79 -2.33 13.77 -25.92
CA HIS A 79 -3.05 12.66 -25.29
C HIS A 79 -2.35 12.29 -23.98
N VAL A 80 -3.04 12.54 -22.87
CA VAL A 80 -2.50 12.39 -21.51
C VAL A 80 -3.22 11.27 -20.77
N PRO A 81 -2.54 10.14 -20.49
CA PRO A 81 -3.05 9.14 -19.57
C PRO A 81 -3.28 9.74 -18.19
N LEU A 82 -4.47 9.56 -17.60
CA LEU A 82 -4.81 10.16 -16.30
C LEU A 82 -3.86 9.75 -15.18
N ILE A 83 -3.28 8.54 -15.27
CA ILE A 83 -2.33 8.01 -14.30
C ILE A 83 -1.07 8.89 -14.14
N THR A 84 -0.68 9.66 -15.17
CA THR A 84 0.53 10.52 -15.11
C THR A 84 0.26 11.88 -14.47
N LEU A 85 -1.01 12.26 -14.29
CA LEU A 85 -1.39 13.54 -13.69
C LEU A 85 -1.55 13.47 -12.17
N VAL A 86 -1.59 12.26 -11.60
CA VAL A 86 -1.87 12.07 -10.18
C VAL A 86 -0.62 11.62 -9.45
N PRO A 87 -0.21 12.28 -8.35
CA PRO A 87 0.83 11.76 -7.48
C PRO A 87 0.37 10.43 -6.88
N LEU A 88 1.01 9.35 -7.27
CA LEU A 88 0.73 8.02 -6.75
C LEU A 88 1.55 7.81 -5.48
N GLN A 89 0.87 7.84 -4.34
CA GLN A 89 1.40 7.35 -3.07
C GLN A 89 0.65 6.08 -2.72
N MET A 90 1.33 4.93 -2.78
CA MET A 90 0.75 3.68 -2.31
C MET A 90 0.71 3.72 -0.79
N SER A 91 -0.48 3.45 -0.22
CA SER A 91 -0.60 3.35 1.22
C SER A 91 0.03 2.05 1.67
N GLN A 92 0.95 2.12 2.61
CA GLN A 92 1.60 0.96 3.21
C GLN A 92 1.67 1.13 4.72
N VAL A 93 1.67 0.03 5.46
CA VAL A 93 2.16 0.06 6.83
C VAL A 93 3.66 0.36 6.72
N GLU A 94 4.20 1.31 7.46
CA GLU A 94 5.66 1.55 7.46
C GLU A 94 6.30 0.87 8.67
N LYS A 95 5.68 1.07 9.84
CA LYS A 95 6.13 0.54 11.10
C LYS A 95 4.95 0.41 12.05
N ALA A 96 4.76 -0.77 12.63
CA ALA A 96 3.88 -0.95 13.77
C ALA A 96 4.72 -1.01 15.06
N VAL A 97 4.45 -0.11 16.01
CA VAL A 97 5.05 -0.10 17.34
C VAL A 97 3.98 -0.38 18.37
N VAL A 98 4.05 -1.56 18.99
CA VAL A 98 3.16 -1.91 20.11
C VAL A 98 3.93 -1.75 21.41
N THR A 99 3.42 -0.91 22.30
CA THR A 99 3.95 -0.73 23.66
C THR A 99 2.87 -1.09 24.67
N ALA A 100 3.17 -2.03 25.55
CA ALA A 100 2.27 -2.42 26.63
C ALA A 100 3.04 -2.68 27.93
N ASP A 101 2.39 -2.33 29.04
CA ASP A 101 2.81 -2.68 30.39
C ASP A 101 2.09 -3.95 30.82
N PHE A 102 2.83 -4.94 31.30
CA PHE A 102 2.27 -6.23 31.73
C PHE A 102 3.09 -6.83 32.86
N GLU A 103 2.47 -7.76 33.57
CA GLU A 103 3.10 -8.68 34.49
C GLU A 103 3.28 -10.03 33.79
N MET A 104 4.40 -10.70 34.03
CA MET A 104 4.70 -12.03 33.48
C MET A 104 4.71 -13.09 34.57
N GLU A 105 4.21 -14.27 34.23
CA GLU A 105 4.33 -15.47 35.04
C GLU A 105 4.61 -16.67 34.14
N ILE A 106 5.33 -17.67 34.67
CA ILE A 106 5.55 -18.94 33.97
C ILE A 106 4.55 -19.95 34.53
N ILE A 107 3.64 -20.43 33.68
CA ILE A 107 2.64 -21.44 34.02
C ILE A 107 2.85 -22.61 33.07
N ASP A 108 3.07 -23.80 33.61
CA ASP A 108 3.30 -25.03 32.84
C ASP A 108 4.44 -24.93 31.80
N GLY A 109 5.45 -24.10 32.08
CA GLY A 109 6.59 -23.87 31.19
C GLY A 109 6.33 -22.84 30.08
N GLU A 110 5.13 -22.26 30.00
CA GLU A 110 4.78 -21.19 29.06
C GLU A 110 4.75 -19.82 29.73
N ILE A 111 5.06 -18.77 28.96
CA ILE A 111 5.00 -17.38 29.44
C ILE A 111 3.56 -16.89 29.29
N GLU A 112 2.98 -16.54 30.43
CA GLU A 112 1.64 -15.98 30.55
C GLU A 112 1.71 -14.49 30.89
N LEU A 113 0.89 -13.69 30.20
CA LEU A 113 0.83 -12.25 30.37
C LEU A 113 -0.42 -11.85 31.17
N ASN A 114 -0.24 -10.88 32.07
CA ASN A 114 -1.33 -10.22 32.79
C ASN A 114 -1.26 -8.70 32.59
N PHE A 115 -2.33 -8.13 32.05
CA PHE A 115 -2.42 -6.69 31.82
C PHE A 115 -3.12 -6.01 33.00
N PRO A 116 -2.45 -5.10 33.72
CA PRO A 116 -3.05 -4.44 34.88
C PRO A 116 -4.22 -3.56 34.44
N LYS A 117 -5.41 -3.80 35.00
CA LYS A 117 -6.55 -2.89 34.83
C LYS A 117 -6.22 -1.57 35.53
N LYS A 118 -6.20 -0.44 34.81
CA LYS A 118 -6.10 0.89 35.40
C LYS A 118 -7.33 1.12 36.29
N GLY A 119 -7.17 0.93 37.60
CA GLY A 119 -8.21 1.14 38.59
C GLY A 119 -8.32 2.61 38.98
N ASN A 120 -9.53 3.15 38.92
CA ASN A 120 -9.87 4.53 39.27
C ASN A 120 -10.03 4.74 40.79
N GLY A 121 -9.10 4.25 41.63
CA GLY A 121 -9.31 4.20 43.08
C GLY A 121 -8.06 4.44 43.92
N LEU A 122 -8.19 5.31 44.92
CA LEU A 122 -7.23 5.68 45.97
C LEU A 122 -6.41 4.48 46.50
N SER A 123 -5.27 4.17 45.88
CA SER A 123 -4.32 3.17 46.37
C SER A 123 -2.97 3.83 46.67
N PHE A 124 -2.95 4.66 47.72
CA PHE A 124 -1.74 5.35 48.18
C PHE A 124 -0.89 4.51 49.17
N LEU A 125 -1.22 3.24 49.43
CA LEU A 125 -0.63 2.49 50.55
C LEU A 125 -0.22 1.04 50.28
N ARG A 126 -0.15 0.60 49.03
CA ARG A 126 0.59 -0.62 48.68
C ARG A 126 1.47 -0.31 47.48
N LYS A 127 2.79 -0.40 47.66
CA LYS A 127 3.71 -0.64 46.55
C LYS A 127 3.64 -2.14 46.28
N PRO A 128 2.89 -2.62 45.27
CA PRO A 128 3.05 -4.00 44.86
C PRO A 128 4.44 -4.12 44.23
N LYS A 129 5.27 -5.06 44.70
CA LYS A 129 6.45 -5.52 43.96
C LYS A 129 5.90 -6.15 42.68
N LYS A 130 5.84 -5.40 41.60
CA LYS A 130 5.37 -5.89 40.30
C LYS A 130 6.59 -5.99 39.42
N ASN A 131 6.86 -7.20 38.93
CA ASN A 131 7.68 -7.41 37.74
C ASN A 131 6.93 -6.79 36.56
N SER A 132 6.90 -5.46 36.48
CA SER A 132 6.36 -4.71 35.35
C SER A 132 7.37 -4.80 34.23
N ALA A 133 7.01 -5.47 33.14
CA ALA A 133 7.82 -5.52 31.93
C ALA A 133 7.22 -4.59 30.86
N LYS A 134 8.12 -4.00 30.07
CA LYS A 134 7.77 -3.24 28.86
C LYS A 134 8.10 -4.13 27.66
N LEU A 135 7.15 -4.30 26.76
CA LEU A 135 7.32 -5.00 25.49
C LEU A 135 7.22 -3.99 24.37
N GLU A 136 8.22 -3.99 23.51
CA GLU A 136 8.25 -3.22 22.27
C GLU A 136 8.38 -4.20 21.11
N ILE A 137 7.34 -4.28 20.28
CA ILE A 137 7.35 -5.06 19.05
C ILE A 137 7.42 -4.06 17.90
N THR A 138 8.45 -4.19 17.06
CA THR A 138 8.57 -3.45 15.81
C THR A 138 8.35 -4.42 14.65
N ILE A 139 7.35 -4.14 13.82
CA ILE A 139 7.09 -4.88 12.60
C ILE A 139 7.21 -3.90 11.42
N THR A 140 8.08 -4.24 10.48
CA THR A 140 8.32 -3.53 9.23
C THR A 140 7.87 -4.44 8.08
N PRO A 141 6.96 -4.01 7.21
CA PRO A 141 6.57 -4.82 6.06
C PRO A 141 7.67 -4.86 5.00
N GLN A 142 7.52 -5.79 4.05
CA GLN A 142 8.43 -5.95 2.92
C GLN A 142 8.29 -4.80 1.91
N GLU A 143 9.33 -4.61 1.11
CA GLU A 143 9.42 -3.56 0.10
C GLU A 143 8.24 -3.60 -0.89
N THR A 144 7.82 -2.42 -1.34
CA THR A 144 6.76 -2.27 -2.32
C THR A 144 7.20 -2.71 -3.71
N SER A 145 6.22 -3.14 -4.52
CA SER A 145 6.48 -3.43 -5.93
C SER A 145 6.77 -2.13 -6.69
N GLU A 146 7.98 -2.00 -7.22
CA GLU A 146 8.38 -0.88 -8.09
C GLU A 146 7.65 -0.90 -9.45
N GLY A 147 6.89 -1.96 -9.77
CA GLY A 147 6.26 -2.14 -11.08
C GLY A 147 5.33 -0.98 -11.48
N LEU A 148 4.53 -0.47 -10.53
CA LEU A 148 3.64 0.67 -10.79
C LEU A 148 4.42 1.94 -11.15
N LYS A 149 5.53 2.18 -10.45
CA LYS A 149 6.39 3.34 -10.69
C LYS A 149 7.03 3.28 -12.07
N VAL A 150 7.61 2.14 -12.44
CA VAL A 150 8.19 1.92 -13.78
C VAL A 150 7.14 2.12 -14.87
N LEU A 151 5.91 1.64 -14.65
CA LEU A 151 4.80 1.81 -15.58
C LEU A 151 4.43 3.29 -15.76
N VAL A 152 4.34 4.05 -14.66
CA VAL A 152 4.04 5.49 -14.69
C VAL A 152 5.16 6.27 -15.40
N GLU A 153 6.41 5.98 -15.08
CA GLU A 153 7.59 6.57 -15.75
C GLU A 153 7.57 6.31 -17.26
N GLY A 154 7.13 5.12 -17.69
CA GLY A 154 6.91 4.79 -19.09
C GLY A 154 5.89 5.70 -19.77
N TYR A 155 4.73 5.91 -19.15
CA TYR A 155 3.71 6.82 -19.67
C TYR A 155 4.17 8.29 -19.66
N GLU A 156 4.87 8.74 -18.61
CA GLU A 156 5.45 10.07 -18.55
C GLU A 156 6.48 10.32 -19.66
N SER A 157 7.29 9.30 -19.98
CA SER A 157 8.26 9.39 -21.09
C SER A 157 7.56 9.61 -22.43
N ILE A 158 6.44 8.94 -22.67
CA ILE A 158 5.64 9.13 -23.89
C ILE A 158 5.00 10.52 -23.90
N LEU A 159 4.46 10.99 -22.77
CA LEU A 159 3.91 12.34 -22.64
C LEU A 159 4.97 13.41 -22.95
N LYS A 160 6.18 13.28 -22.40
CA LYS A 160 7.30 14.20 -22.67
C LYS A 160 7.61 14.30 -24.15
N ARG A 161 7.56 13.18 -24.89
CA ARG A 161 7.79 13.14 -26.35
C ARG A 161 6.70 13.81 -27.17
N GLN A 162 5.48 13.94 -26.65
CA GLN A 162 4.40 14.64 -27.36
C GLN A 162 4.53 16.17 -27.28
N ILE A 163 5.22 16.67 -26.25
CA ILE A 163 5.33 18.11 -25.96
C ILE A 163 6.74 18.68 -26.19
N SER A 164 7.71 17.85 -26.55
CA SER A 164 9.10 18.22 -26.86
C SER A 164 9.35 18.09 -28.35
#